data_AF-A0A318JRY2-F1
#
_entry.id   AF-A0A318JRY2-F1
#
_cell.length_a   1.000
_cell.length_b   1.000
_cell.length_c   1.000
_cell.angle_alpha   90.00
_cell.angle_beta   90.00
_cell.angle_gamma   90.00
#
_symmetry.space_group_name_H-M   'P 1'
#
loop_
_entity.id
_entity.type
_entity.pdbx_description
1 polymer ?
#
loop_
_entity_poly.entity_id
_entity_poly.type
_entity_poly.pdbx_seq_one_letter_code
_entity_poly.pdbx_strand_id
1 'polypeptide(L)'
;MHTAARAAGRDPDDIVPAQMIQMLTARTQSGLRRLLRAPAVRYLGLLAPDAVWARHGAKHPMGEGFRGLIDLMPHRLTKAEVQEAIAQVPDEVLHDWLMIGTPPQILARMRELSDAGLRHAIVFPTAALVSGADMMFGYGVVLWLAARLRRRPS
;
A
#
# COMPACT_ATOMS: atom_id res chain seq x y z
N MET A 1 2.21 -21.03 -0.16
CA MET A 1 2.31 -20.77 -1.62
C MET A 1 2.95 -21.95 -2.36
N HIS A 2 4.14 -22.41 -1.94
CA HIS A 2 4.80 -23.61 -2.49
C HIS A 2 3.93 -24.89 -2.49
N THR A 3 3.14 -25.10 -1.44
CA THR A 3 2.26 -26.27 -1.28
C THR A 3 1.10 -26.28 -2.28
N ALA A 4 0.56 -25.11 -2.63
CA ALA A 4 -0.55 -24.97 -3.58
C ALA A 4 -0.08 -25.11 -5.04
N ALA A 5 1.14 -24.63 -5.35
CA ALA A 5 1.75 -24.77 -6.68
C ALA A 5 2.03 -26.25 -7.03
N ARG A 6 2.62 -27.00 -6.09
CA ARG A 6 2.84 -28.45 -6.25
C ARG A 6 1.54 -29.24 -6.39
N ALA A 7 0.50 -28.86 -5.64
CA ALA A 7 -0.81 -29.50 -5.75
C ALA A 7 -1.48 -29.28 -7.12
N ALA A 8 -1.13 -28.22 -7.84
CA ALA A 8 -1.64 -27.89 -9.17
C ALA A 8 -0.74 -28.35 -10.32
N GLY A 9 0.33 -29.12 -10.05
CA GLY A 9 1.27 -29.60 -11.08
C GLY A 9 2.07 -28.50 -11.78
N ARG A 10 2.18 -27.31 -11.17
CA ARG A 10 3.01 -26.20 -11.68
C ARG A 10 4.40 -26.26 -11.06
N ASP A 11 5.42 -25.98 -11.86
CA ASP A 11 6.76 -25.76 -11.33
C ASP A 11 6.71 -24.53 -10.39
N PRO A 12 7.04 -24.68 -9.09
CA PRO A 12 7.09 -23.55 -8.18
C PRO A 12 8.06 -22.43 -8.64
N ASP A 13 9.06 -22.78 -9.45
CA ASP A 13 10.07 -21.84 -9.96
C ASP A 13 9.57 -21.01 -11.17
N ASP A 14 8.48 -21.42 -11.82
CA ASP A 14 7.79 -20.63 -12.87
C ASP A 14 6.90 -19.52 -12.31
N ILE A 15 6.64 -19.52 -10.99
CA ILE A 15 5.84 -18.47 -10.35
C ILE A 15 6.75 -17.29 -10.04
N VAL A 16 6.80 -16.32 -10.97
CA VAL A 16 7.53 -15.06 -10.75
C VAL A 16 6.93 -14.34 -9.54
N PRO A 17 7.69 -14.12 -8.44
CA PRO A 17 7.19 -13.42 -7.28
C PRO A 17 6.84 -11.97 -7.65
N ALA A 18 5.55 -11.66 -7.56
CA ALA A 18 5.00 -10.34 -7.88
C ALA A 18 4.20 -9.77 -6.70
N GLN A 19 4.31 -8.46 -6.48
CA GLN A 19 3.60 -7.78 -5.40
C GLN A 19 3.05 -6.43 -5.87
N MET A 20 1.79 -6.16 -5.50
CA MET A 20 1.20 -4.84 -5.59
C MET A 20 1.60 -4.03 -4.35
N ILE A 21 2.17 -2.85 -4.55
CA ILE A 21 2.67 -1.98 -3.48
C ILE A 21 1.92 -0.66 -3.54
N GLN A 22 1.16 -0.37 -2.49
CA GLN A 22 0.55 0.95 -2.29
C GLN A 22 1.58 1.88 -1.65
N MET A 23 2.13 2.81 -2.42
CA MET A 23 3.22 3.68 -1.99
C MET A 23 2.72 5.08 -1.64
N LEU A 24 2.92 5.48 -0.38
CA LEU A 24 2.69 6.85 0.08
C LEU A 24 4.04 7.55 0.32
N THR A 25 4.37 8.53 -0.52
CA THR A 25 5.66 9.21 -0.45
C THR A 25 5.55 10.73 -0.47
N ALA A 26 6.45 11.39 0.25
CA ALA A 26 6.64 12.83 0.24
C ALA A 26 8.13 13.16 0.42
N ARG A 27 8.52 14.39 0.07
CA ARG A 27 9.92 14.85 0.23
C ARG A 27 10.40 14.82 1.68
N THR A 28 9.51 15.09 2.63
CA THR A 28 9.85 15.26 4.04
C THR A 28 8.91 14.49 4.94
N GLN A 29 9.36 14.22 6.16
CA GLN A 29 8.53 13.60 7.21
C GLN A 29 7.30 14.44 7.54
N SER A 30 7.42 15.77 7.54
CA SER A 30 6.28 16.67 7.71
C SER A 30 5.27 16.55 6.57
N GLY A 31 5.74 16.34 5.33
CA GLY A 31 4.90 16.05 4.18
C GLY A 31 4.14 14.74 4.34
N LEU A 32 4.80 13.68 4.81
CA LEU A 32 4.14 12.40 5.10
C LEU A 32 3.06 12.56 6.17
N ARG A 33 3.34 13.26 7.27
CA ARG A 33 2.34 13.55 8.31
C ARG A 33 1.14 14.35 7.78
N ARG A 34 1.35 15.25 6.81
CA ARG A 34 0.26 15.95 6.13
C ARG A 34 -0.58 14.98 5.30
N LEU A 35 0.06 14.15 4.49
CA LEU A 35 -0.62 13.19 3.61
C LEU A 35 -1.44 12.16 4.41
N LEU A 36 -0.89 11.64 5.52
CA LEU A 36 -1.58 10.70 6.41
C LEU A 36 -2.91 11.24 6.96
N ARG A 37 -3.02 12.57 7.11
CA ARG A 37 -4.27 13.23 7.55
C ARG A 37 -5.26 13.49 6.42
N ALA A 38 -4.88 13.32 5.16
CA ALA A 38 -5.77 13.57 4.04
C ALA A 38 -6.90 12.52 4.01
N PRO A 39 -8.18 12.93 3.84
CA PRO A 39 -9.30 11.99 3.81
C PRO A 39 -9.14 10.86 2.80
N ALA A 40 -8.59 11.15 1.63
CA ALA A 40 -8.33 10.15 0.60
C ALA A 40 -7.29 9.09 1.03
N VAL A 41 -6.30 9.46 1.84
CA VAL A 41 -5.32 8.52 2.38
C VAL A 41 -5.92 7.70 3.51
N ARG A 42 -6.73 8.31 4.39
CA ARG A 42 -7.48 7.58 5.41
C ARG A 42 -8.42 6.54 4.80
N TYR A 43 -9.07 6.88 3.69
CA TYR A 43 -9.90 5.96 2.93
C TYR A 43 -9.16 4.69 2.48
N LEU A 44 -7.85 4.77 2.19
CA LEU A 44 -7.06 3.59 1.85
C LEU A 44 -6.98 2.57 3.00
N GLY A 45 -7.06 3.04 4.24
CA GLY A 45 -7.13 2.16 5.41
C GLY A 45 -8.42 1.34 5.47
N LEU A 46 -9.52 1.84 4.89
CA LEU A 46 -10.78 1.09 4.73
C LEU A 46 -10.70 0.01 3.63
N LEU A 47 -9.64 0.02 2.82
CA LEU A 47 -9.40 -1.03 1.82
C LEU A 47 -8.61 -2.20 2.39
N ALA A 48 -8.02 -2.02 3.58
CA ALA A 48 -7.29 -3.07 4.28
C ALA A 48 -8.27 -4.12 4.82
N PRO A 49 -7.93 -5.42 4.74
CA PRO A 49 -8.70 -6.45 5.44
C PRO A 49 -8.77 -6.18 6.94
N ASP A 50 -9.83 -6.65 7.59
CA ASP A 50 -10.02 -6.54 9.05
C ASP A 50 -8.86 -7.16 9.85
N ALA A 51 -8.24 -8.22 9.33
CA ALA A 51 -7.05 -8.83 9.91
C ALA A 51 -5.87 -7.85 10.07
N VAL A 52 -5.74 -6.88 9.16
CA VAL A 52 -4.73 -5.81 9.28
C VAL A 52 -5.04 -4.93 10.49
N TRP A 53 -6.31 -4.57 10.67
CA TRP A 53 -6.76 -3.77 11.82
C TRP A 53 -6.59 -4.53 13.14
N ALA A 54 -6.94 -5.81 13.16
CA ALA A 54 -6.84 -6.67 14.33
C ALA A 54 -5.40 -6.81 14.85
N ARG A 55 -4.38 -6.78 13.96
CA ARG A 55 -2.95 -6.78 14.36
C ARG A 55 -2.57 -5.57 15.22
N HIS A 56 -3.34 -4.48 15.12
CA HIS A 56 -3.14 -3.25 15.90
C HIS A 56 -4.23 -3.07 16.98
N GLY A 57 -4.97 -4.13 17.32
CA GLY A 57 -6.02 -4.10 18.34
C GLY A 57 -7.26 -3.29 17.95
N ALA A 58 -7.40 -2.91 16.67
CA ALA A 58 -8.51 -2.12 16.17
C ALA A 58 -9.56 -3.01 15.48
N LYS A 59 -10.81 -2.53 15.41
CA LYS A 59 -11.90 -3.19 14.69
C LYS A 59 -12.19 -2.45 13.40
N HIS A 60 -12.31 -3.19 12.29
CA HIS A 60 -12.67 -2.59 11.01
C HIS A 60 -14.11 -2.05 11.07
N PRO A 61 -14.39 -0.82 10.60
CA PRO A 61 -15.74 -0.22 10.71
C PRO A 61 -16.81 -0.95 9.89
N MET A 62 -16.39 -1.75 8.90
CA MET A 62 -17.28 -2.61 8.10
C MET A 62 -17.56 -3.99 8.74
N GLY A 63 -17.05 -4.22 9.96
CA GLY A 63 -17.29 -5.45 10.72
C GLY A 63 -16.19 -6.50 10.59
N GLU A 64 -16.33 -7.56 11.41
CA GLU A 64 -15.47 -8.73 11.43
C GLU A 64 -15.66 -9.57 10.16
N GLY A 65 -14.57 -10.13 9.65
CA GLY A 65 -14.53 -10.89 8.40
C GLY A 65 -14.45 -10.04 7.13
N PHE A 66 -14.35 -8.71 7.24
CA PHE A 66 -14.25 -7.82 6.08
C PHE A 66 -12.92 -8.04 5.32
N ARG A 67 -13.00 -8.47 4.06
CA ARG A 67 -11.82 -8.90 3.28
C ARG A 67 -11.12 -7.76 2.53
N GLY A 68 -11.46 -6.51 2.81
CA GLY A 68 -10.87 -5.34 2.16
C GLY A 68 -11.61 -4.93 0.89
N LEU A 69 -10.86 -4.47 -0.11
CA LEU A 69 -11.39 -3.90 -1.36
C LEU A 69 -12.48 -4.75 -2.04
N ILE A 70 -12.39 -6.08 -1.99
CA ILE A 70 -13.35 -6.99 -2.64
C ILE A 70 -14.76 -6.96 -2.02
N ASP A 71 -14.87 -6.55 -0.75
CA ASP A 71 -16.13 -6.46 -0.02
C ASP A 71 -16.66 -5.02 0.06
N LEU A 72 -15.86 -4.04 -0.36
CA LEU A 72 -16.25 -2.65 -0.30
C LEU A 72 -17.26 -2.33 -1.41
N MET A 73 -18.40 -1.74 -1.02
CA MET A 73 -19.45 -1.31 -1.95
C MET A 73 -19.64 0.21 -1.87
N PRO A 74 -18.79 1.02 -2.55
CA PRO A 74 -18.77 2.48 -2.36
C PRO A 74 -20.11 3.17 -2.65
N HIS A 75 -20.88 2.64 -3.62
CA HIS A 75 -22.20 3.18 -3.97
C HIS A 75 -23.27 2.98 -2.89
N ARG A 76 -22.98 2.16 -1.86
CA ARG A 76 -23.86 1.92 -0.71
C ARG A 76 -23.47 2.76 0.51
N LEU A 77 -22.38 3.51 0.43
CA LEU A 77 -21.91 4.37 1.52
C LEU A 77 -22.23 5.83 1.21
N THR A 78 -22.87 6.50 2.15
CA THR A 78 -23.04 7.95 2.12
C THR A 78 -21.73 8.65 2.45
N LYS A 79 -21.61 9.93 2.07
CA LYS A 79 -20.46 10.75 2.43
C LYS A 79 -20.23 10.79 3.94
N ALA A 80 -21.30 10.88 4.74
CA ALA A 80 -21.21 10.95 6.20
C ALA A 80 -20.65 9.66 6.79
N GLU A 81 -21.16 8.50 6.36
CA GLU A 81 -20.65 7.19 6.79
C GLU A 81 -19.18 7.00 6.41
N VAL A 82 -18.78 7.44 5.21
CA VAL A 82 -17.36 7.41 4.82
C VAL A 82 -16.53 8.31 5.75
N GLN A 83 -16.97 9.53 6.06
CA GLN A 83 -16.22 10.43 6.94
C GLN A 83 -16.06 9.85 8.36
N GLU A 84 -17.12 9.24 8.90
CA GLU A 84 -17.08 8.58 10.20
C GLU A 84 -16.16 7.36 10.18
N ALA A 85 -16.22 6.53 9.13
CA ALA A 85 -15.38 5.35 8.99
C ALA A 85 -13.89 5.74 8.86
N ILE A 86 -13.54 6.73 8.03
CA ILE A 86 -12.15 7.14 7.87
C ILE A 86 -11.56 7.81 9.12
N ALA A 87 -12.40 8.41 9.97
CA ALA A 87 -11.97 8.99 11.24
C ALA A 87 -11.55 7.93 12.27
N GLN A 88 -12.01 6.69 12.10
CA GLN A 88 -11.65 5.55 12.96
C GLN A 88 -10.33 4.89 12.55
N VAL A 89 -9.74 5.26 11.40
CA VAL A 89 -8.53 4.61 10.84
C VAL A 89 -7.28 4.97 11.67
N PRO A 90 -6.70 4.01 12.41
CA PRO A 90 -5.46 4.25 13.14
C PRO A 90 -4.28 4.50 12.20
N ASP A 91 -3.29 5.26 12.66
CA ASP A 91 -2.07 5.50 11.87
C ASP A 91 -1.32 4.19 11.65
N GLU A 92 -1.31 3.30 12.64
CA GLU A 92 -0.62 2.01 12.63
C GLU A 92 -1.14 1.09 11.51
N VAL A 93 -2.46 1.10 11.30
CA VAL A 93 -3.09 0.37 10.18
C VAL A 93 -2.57 0.88 8.85
N LEU A 94 -2.43 2.20 8.67
CA LEU A 94 -1.87 2.76 7.44
C LEU A 94 -0.40 2.41 7.26
N HIS A 95 0.40 2.37 8.33
CA HIS A 95 1.82 2.00 8.26
C HIS A 95 2.05 0.52 7.95
N ASP A 96 1.12 -0.35 8.34
CA ASP A 96 1.15 -1.78 8.01
C ASP A 96 0.61 -2.04 6.59
N TRP A 97 -0.44 -1.32 6.20
CA TRP A 97 -1.09 -1.50 4.91
C TRP A 97 -0.35 -0.83 3.73
N LEU A 98 0.26 0.33 3.96
CA LEU A 98 0.93 1.13 2.93
C LEU A 98 2.44 1.08 3.10
N MET A 99 3.16 1.14 1.99
CA MET A 99 4.59 1.47 2.01
C MET A 99 4.76 2.98 2.14
N ILE A 100 4.97 3.44 3.38
CA ILE A 100 5.07 4.86 3.72
C ILE A 100 6.55 5.27 3.89
N GLY A 101 6.97 6.34 3.22
CA GLY A 101 8.33 6.84 3.41
C GLY A 101 8.77 7.92 2.43
N THR A 102 9.88 8.56 2.76
CA THR A 102 10.59 9.42 1.82
C THR A 102 11.22 8.58 0.69
N PRO A 103 11.57 9.16 -0.47
CA PRO A 103 12.10 8.39 -1.60
C PRO A 103 13.30 7.49 -1.25
N PRO A 104 14.29 7.92 -0.43
CA PRO A 104 15.37 7.04 0.00
C PRO A 104 14.90 5.85 0.86
N GLN A 105 13.92 6.07 1.75
CA GLN A 105 13.34 5.01 2.60
C GLN A 105 12.57 3.98 1.76
N ILE A 106 11.77 4.46 0.81
CA ILE A 106 11.05 3.57 -0.12
C ILE A 106 12.04 2.75 -0.95
N LEU A 107 13.10 3.38 -1.47
CA LEU A 107 14.12 2.64 -2.23
C LEU A 107 14.79 1.55 -1.40
N ALA A 108 15.13 1.84 -0.14
CA ALA A 108 15.73 0.85 0.76
C ALA A 108 14.79 -0.36 0.93
N ARG A 109 13.50 -0.13 1.22
CA ARG A 109 12.52 -1.21 1.39
C ARG A 109 12.24 -1.97 0.09
N MET A 110 12.26 -1.30 -1.06
CA MET A 110 12.16 -1.95 -2.37
C MET A 110 13.38 -2.85 -2.66
N ARG A 111 14.58 -2.46 -2.21
CA ARG A 111 15.78 -3.29 -2.31
C ARG A 111 15.69 -4.51 -1.40
N GLU A 112 15.25 -4.35 -0.15
CA GLU A 112 15.00 -5.48 0.76
C GLU A 112 14.04 -6.50 0.13
N LEU A 113 12.95 -6.04 -0.50
CA LEU A 113 12.02 -6.92 -1.21
C LEU A 113 12.68 -7.59 -2.43
N SER A 114 13.48 -6.85 -3.20
CA SER A 114 14.23 -7.40 -4.34
C SER A 114 15.24 -8.46 -3.90
N ASP A 115 15.95 -8.23 -2.80
CA ASP A 115 16.95 -9.14 -2.24
C ASP A 115 16.27 -10.40 -1.66
N ALA A 116 15.05 -10.26 -1.14
CA ALA A 116 14.18 -11.37 -0.75
C ALA A 116 13.54 -12.12 -1.95
N GLY A 117 13.88 -11.74 -3.18
CA GLY A 117 13.46 -12.44 -4.40
C GLY A 117 12.24 -11.85 -5.12
N LEU A 118 11.73 -10.69 -4.72
CA LEU A 118 10.69 -10.00 -5.49
C LEU A 118 11.23 -9.60 -6.86
N ARG A 119 10.59 -10.08 -7.93
CA ARG A 119 11.04 -9.81 -9.30
C ARG A 119 10.17 -8.79 -10.00
N HIS A 120 8.88 -8.72 -9.67
CA HIS A 120 7.92 -7.84 -10.33
C HIS A 120 7.11 -7.04 -9.30
N ALA A 121 7.42 -5.75 -9.16
CA ALA A 121 6.68 -4.84 -8.30
C ALA A 121 5.72 -3.97 -9.13
N ILE A 122 4.43 -3.99 -8.80
CA ILE A 122 3.44 -3.06 -9.35
C ILE A 122 3.22 -1.96 -8.31
N VAL A 123 3.69 -0.75 -8.59
CA VAL A 123 3.69 0.35 -7.62
C VAL A 123 2.56 1.34 -7.91
N PHE A 124 1.68 1.53 -6.93
CA PHE A 124 0.59 2.50 -6.97
C PHE A 124 0.94 3.73 -6.11
N PRO A 125 1.24 4.90 -6.71
CA PRO A 125 1.55 6.11 -5.94
C PRO A 125 0.26 6.71 -5.36
N THR A 126 -0.04 6.40 -4.10
CA THR A 126 -1.32 6.75 -3.46
C THR A 126 -1.43 8.23 -3.09
N ALA A 127 -0.31 8.94 -2.96
CA ALA A 127 -0.29 10.39 -2.77
C ALA A 127 -0.98 11.15 -3.93
N ALA A 128 -1.12 10.52 -5.11
CA ALA A 128 -1.82 11.08 -6.26
C ALA A 128 -3.30 11.38 -6.00
N LEU A 129 -3.89 10.78 -4.96
CA LEU A 129 -5.27 11.02 -4.56
C LEU A 129 -5.45 12.33 -3.78
N VAL A 130 -4.37 13.00 -3.37
CA VAL A 130 -4.43 14.17 -2.48
C VAL A 130 -4.38 15.49 -3.24
N SER A 131 -3.45 15.64 -4.18
CA SER A 131 -3.31 16.86 -4.99
C SER A 131 -2.56 16.59 -6.30
N GLY A 132 -2.69 17.49 -7.28
CA GLY A 132 -1.92 17.41 -8.52
C GLY A 132 -0.40 17.48 -8.31
N ALA A 133 0.07 18.25 -7.32
CA ALA A 133 1.48 18.34 -6.99
C ALA A 133 2.01 17.03 -6.36
N ASP A 134 1.24 16.44 -5.44
CA ASP A 134 1.58 15.16 -4.82
C ASP A 134 1.52 14.01 -5.84
N MET A 135 0.59 14.07 -6.82
CA MET A 135 0.53 13.16 -7.96
C MET A 135 1.80 13.21 -8.80
N MET A 136 2.18 14.40 -9.28
CA MET A 136 3.38 14.57 -10.09
C MET A 136 4.64 14.11 -9.35
N PHE A 137 4.72 14.42 -8.06
CA PHE A 137 5.83 13.96 -7.23
C PHE A 137 5.85 12.43 -7.09
N GLY A 138 4.72 11.80 -6.77
CA GLY A 138 4.61 10.35 -6.60
C GLY A 138 5.01 9.57 -7.87
N TYR A 139 4.50 9.97 -9.04
CA TYR A 139 4.88 9.35 -10.31
C TYR A 139 6.36 9.59 -10.66
N GLY A 140 6.88 10.79 -10.37
CA GLY A 140 8.31 11.07 -10.49
C GLY A 140 9.17 10.12 -9.65
N VAL A 141 8.74 9.81 -8.43
CA VAL A 141 9.42 8.83 -7.56
C VAL A 141 9.33 7.42 -8.13
N VAL A 142 8.19 7.00 -8.72
CA VAL A 142 8.08 5.68 -9.37
C VAL A 142 9.10 5.54 -10.52
N LEU A 143 9.21 6.54 -11.40
CA LEU A 143 10.20 6.52 -12.50
C LEU A 143 11.64 6.49 -11.97
N TRP A 144 11.90 7.29 -10.93
CA TRP A 144 13.20 7.33 -10.25
C TRP A 144 13.59 6.01 -9.58
N LEU A 145 12.62 5.32 -8.95
CA LEU A 145 12.79 3.98 -8.37
C LEU A 145 13.12 2.96 -9.47
N ALA A 146 12.33 2.96 -10.55
CA ALA A 146 12.53 2.06 -11.68
C ALA A 146 13.94 2.22 -12.30
N ALA A 147 14.43 3.45 -12.44
CA ALA A 147 15.77 3.72 -12.94
C ALA A 147 16.88 3.19 -11.99
N ARG A 148 16.68 3.27 -10.67
CA ARG A 148 17.67 2.82 -9.68
C ARG A 148 17.66 1.32 -9.44
N LEU A 149 16.51 0.67 -9.50
CA LEU A 149 16.39 -0.77 -9.27
C LEU A 149 16.86 -1.59 -10.48
N ARG A 150 16.79 -1.03 -11.70
CA ARG A 150 17.38 -1.65 -12.90
C ARG A 150 18.91 -1.63 -12.93
N ARG A 151 19.53 -0.66 -12.26
CA ARG A 151 20.99 -0.58 -12.13
C ARG A 151 21.40 -1.51 -10.99
N ARG A 152 21.79 -2.75 -11.31
CA ARG A 152 22.46 -3.61 -10.32
C ARG A 152 23.73 -2.88 -9.84
N PRO A 153 24.01 -2.80 -8.53
CA PRO A 153 25.35 -2.46 -8.09
C PRO A 153 26.30 -3.50 -8.67
N SER A 154 27.31 -3.04 -9.41
CA SER A 154 28.47 -3.81 -9.83
C SER A 154 29.31 -4.20 -8.62
#